data_AF-A0A1K0FXS7-F1
#
_entry.id   AF-A0A1K0FXS7-F1
#
_cell.length_a   1.000
_cell.length_b   1.000
_cell.length_c   1.000
_cell.angle_alpha   90.00
_cell.angle_beta   90.00
_cell.angle_gamma   90.00
#
_symmetry.space_group_name_H-M   'P 1'
#
loop_
_entity.id
_entity.type
_entity.pdbx_description
1 polymer ?
#
loop_
_entity_poly.entity_id
_entity_poly.type
_entity_poly.pdbx_seq_one_letter_code
_entity_poly.pdbx_strand_id
1 'polypeptide(L)'
;MQLKLTLLPFLASALALVSQHTAAAPSPIGAFVPAGNDTRPVIRADNNGKFLDSLFDQRGELLPNPRIVLESHQSPAFPYGSQKVRGVNIGGWLVAEPWITPSLFDNTGDGRVIDEYTFGQYASNAYGRLAQHWSTFYTEADFAAIARAGLNHVRIPIGYWAFDTSAGEPYVKANQADYLERAIQWSAKYGLKVIIDLHGAPGSQNGFDNSGHKESVDWPNDPNNAKRAVNVISTIAARYAKYDGTVTSIELLNEPAGFVGGNIMDYTKSYYYNGISASRSKFYNAAVMIHDAFMGLPYWNGFASPPKYQQILLDTHIYSVFSPDQVAMSEDQRLNNYCSQADGLASSDKNLWTIVGEWSTAPTDCAKYLNGRFVGARYDASFGRGSYYVGSCADKTGDGSRFSDAYKAQLKRLFETQVSVYERASGWIYWTWKTESAADWDYQRGLRGGWITHNLNSRPNARC
;
A
#
# COMPACT_ATOMS: atom_id res chain seq x y z
N MET A 1 45.46 37.70 -82.91
CA MET A 1 44.60 36.95 -83.86
C MET A 1 43.73 36.02 -83.03
N GLN A 2 42.40 36.24 -83.03
CA GLN A 2 41.28 35.31 -82.71
C GLN A 2 41.30 34.54 -81.36
N LEU A 3 40.29 34.74 -80.49
CA LEU A 3 39.06 33.91 -80.33
C LEU A 3 39.40 32.43 -79.96
N LYS A 4 38.79 31.72 -79.01
CA LYS A 4 37.42 31.76 -78.44
C LYS A 4 37.32 30.69 -77.32
N LEU A 5 36.47 30.98 -76.32
CA LEU A 5 35.41 30.14 -75.72
C LEU A 5 35.65 28.74 -75.04
N THR A 6 35.36 28.72 -73.74
CA THR A 6 34.39 27.90 -72.94
C THR A 6 34.59 26.41 -72.64
N LEU A 7 34.50 26.04 -71.33
CA LEU A 7 33.39 25.27 -70.71
C LEU A 7 33.65 25.00 -69.18
N LEU A 8 32.63 25.28 -68.35
CA LEU A 8 32.37 24.73 -66.99
C LEU A 8 31.85 23.27 -67.12
N PRO A 9 31.73 22.39 -66.08
CA PRO A 9 31.28 22.69 -64.70
C PRO A 9 31.92 21.93 -63.49
N PHE A 10 31.69 22.50 -62.29
CA PHE A 10 31.43 21.94 -60.94
C PHE A 10 32.22 20.73 -60.38
N LEU A 11 32.89 20.88 -59.21
CA LEU A 11 32.32 20.59 -57.87
C LEU A 11 33.26 21.03 -56.70
N ALA A 12 32.66 21.80 -55.77
CA ALA A 12 32.83 21.97 -54.31
C ALA A 12 34.14 21.50 -53.61
N SER A 13 34.92 22.40 -52.97
CA SER A 13 34.79 22.96 -51.60
C SER A 13 35.68 22.21 -50.59
N ALA A 14 36.39 22.80 -49.62
CA ALA A 14 36.79 24.16 -49.23
C ALA A 14 37.91 23.93 -48.16
N LEU A 15 39.06 24.60 -48.25
CA LEU A 15 39.51 25.73 -47.40
C LEU A 15 39.16 25.62 -45.90
N ALA A 16 39.95 26.08 -44.94
CA ALA A 16 41.33 26.53 -44.83
C ALA A 16 41.49 27.03 -43.37
N LEU A 17 42.64 26.71 -42.76
CA LEU A 17 43.50 27.54 -41.88
C LEU A 17 42.99 28.37 -40.69
N VAL A 18 43.98 28.65 -39.80
CA VAL A 18 44.11 29.70 -38.76
C VAL A 18 43.63 29.23 -37.36
N SER A 19 44.27 29.44 -36.20
CA SER A 19 45.41 30.27 -35.72
C SER A 19 45.93 29.78 -34.35
N GLN A 20 47.21 30.08 -34.12
CA GLN A 20 47.91 30.52 -32.90
C GLN A 20 47.21 30.51 -31.51
N HIS A 21 47.97 29.98 -30.54
CA HIS A 21 47.75 30.00 -29.09
C HIS A 21 48.07 31.35 -28.43
N THR A 22 47.15 31.83 -27.59
CA THR A 22 47.41 32.69 -26.43
C THR A 22 46.56 32.22 -25.25
N ALA A 23 47.20 32.01 -24.10
CA ALA A 23 46.56 31.58 -22.86
C ALA A 23 45.96 32.78 -22.11
N ALA A 24 44.66 32.74 -21.83
CA ALA A 24 43.97 33.68 -20.95
C ALA A 24 43.77 33.05 -19.56
N ALA A 25 44.12 33.79 -18.51
CA ALA A 25 43.91 33.39 -17.11
C ALA A 25 42.40 33.30 -16.77
N PRO A 26 41.98 32.41 -15.87
CA PRO A 26 40.57 32.29 -15.49
C PRO A 26 40.12 33.49 -14.63
N SER A 27 38.99 34.08 -15.00
CA SER A 27 38.31 35.16 -14.28
C SER A 27 37.91 34.75 -12.85
N PRO A 28 37.89 35.71 -11.89
CA PRO A 28 37.51 35.42 -10.50
C PRO A 28 36.04 35.00 -10.41
N ILE A 29 35.82 33.95 -9.62
CA ILE A 29 34.50 33.41 -9.24
C ILE A 29 33.63 34.55 -8.70
N GLY A 30 32.52 34.81 -9.37
CA GLY A 30 31.54 35.82 -8.99
C GLY A 30 30.98 35.57 -7.58
N ALA A 31 30.74 36.67 -6.87
CA ALA A 31 30.23 36.69 -5.50
C ALA A 31 28.91 35.91 -5.33
N PHE A 32 28.76 35.28 -4.16
CA PHE A 32 27.53 34.62 -3.71
C PHE A 32 26.34 35.60 -3.74
N VAL A 33 25.30 35.27 -4.51
CA VAL A 33 24.00 35.97 -4.49
C VAL A 33 23.13 35.33 -3.41
N PRO A 34 22.55 36.11 -2.46
CA PRO A 34 21.64 35.57 -1.45
C PRO A 34 20.42 34.90 -2.08
N ALA A 35 19.98 33.76 -1.51
CA ALA A 35 18.98 32.83 -2.04
C ALA A 35 17.57 33.40 -2.32
N GLY A 36 17.32 34.69 -2.12
CA GLY A 36 16.01 35.34 -2.30
C GLY A 36 15.82 36.13 -3.59
N ASN A 37 16.86 36.35 -4.41
CA ASN A 37 16.81 37.26 -5.58
C ASN A 37 17.20 36.62 -6.92
N ASP A 38 17.38 35.30 -6.98
CA ASP A 38 17.74 34.60 -8.23
C ASP A 38 16.47 34.19 -9.02
N THR A 39 16.18 34.94 -10.08
CA THR A 39 15.02 34.77 -10.98
C THR A 39 15.28 33.84 -12.16
N ARG A 40 16.46 33.18 -12.23
CA ARG A 40 16.78 32.27 -13.34
C ARG A 40 15.81 31.08 -13.38
N PRO A 41 15.45 30.58 -14.58
CA PRO A 41 14.67 29.35 -14.73
C PRO A 41 15.33 28.18 -14.00
N VAL A 42 14.52 27.34 -13.36
CA VAL A 42 15.00 26.13 -12.68
C VAL A 42 14.82 24.93 -13.59
N ILE A 43 15.88 24.15 -13.76
CA ILE A 43 15.83 22.85 -14.43
C ILE A 43 16.23 21.82 -13.40
N ARG A 44 15.31 20.91 -13.09
CA ARG A 44 15.57 19.81 -12.18
C ARG A 44 16.36 18.73 -12.91
N ALA A 45 17.37 18.18 -12.26
CA ALA A 45 18.09 17.00 -12.69
C ALA A 45 18.08 15.96 -11.57
N ASP A 46 18.00 14.68 -11.92
CA ASP A 46 18.17 13.60 -10.94
C ASP A 46 19.64 13.46 -10.50
N ASN A 47 19.88 12.60 -9.50
CA ASN A 47 21.22 12.33 -8.98
C ASN A 47 22.18 11.69 -10.02
N ASN A 48 21.68 11.26 -11.17
CA ASN A 48 22.47 10.74 -12.30
C ASN A 48 22.67 11.80 -13.40
N GLY A 49 22.23 13.04 -13.17
CA GLY A 49 22.34 14.14 -14.12
C GLY A 49 21.31 14.12 -15.24
N LYS A 50 20.27 13.28 -15.17
CA LYS A 50 19.18 13.28 -16.14
C LYS A 50 18.20 14.41 -15.82
N PHE A 51 17.97 15.28 -16.80
CA PHE A 51 16.99 16.36 -16.66
C PHE A 51 15.56 15.83 -16.53
N LEU A 52 14.87 16.34 -15.53
CA LEU A 52 13.46 16.06 -15.22
C LEU A 52 12.53 17.13 -15.82
N ASP A 53 13.07 18.32 -16.10
CA ASP A 53 12.37 19.40 -16.79
C ASP A 53 12.89 19.57 -18.22
N SER A 54 12.03 20.12 -19.07
CA SER A 54 12.42 20.55 -20.42
C SER A 54 13.48 21.65 -20.34
N LEU A 55 14.48 21.58 -21.23
CA LEU A 55 15.42 22.68 -21.45
C LEU A 55 14.80 23.85 -22.23
N PHE A 56 13.57 23.69 -22.73
CA PHE A 56 12.89 24.61 -23.62
C PHE A 56 11.64 25.23 -22.98
N ASP A 57 11.37 26.49 -23.32
CA ASP A 57 10.15 27.20 -22.95
C ASP A 57 8.93 26.77 -23.79
N GLN A 58 7.77 27.38 -23.54
CA GLN A 58 6.51 27.05 -24.24
C GLN A 58 6.52 27.38 -25.75
N ARG A 59 7.53 28.13 -26.22
CA ARG A 59 7.74 28.47 -27.63
C ARG A 59 8.80 27.60 -28.30
N GLY A 60 9.39 26.65 -27.56
CA GLY A 60 10.45 25.77 -28.05
C GLY A 60 11.84 26.41 -28.03
N GLU A 61 12.03 27.53 -27.35
CA GLU A 61 13.33 28.20 -27.21
C GLU A 61 14.06 27.72 -25.96
N LEU A 62 15.39 27.60 -26.02
CA LEU A 62 16.20 27.21 -24.86
C LEU A 62 16.04 28.21 -23.72
N LEU A 63 15.82 27.70 -22.51
CA LEU A 63 15.76 28.53 -21.30
C LEU A 63 17.10 29.27 -21.11
N PRO A 64 17.09 30.60 -20.91
CA PRO A 64 18.32 31.37 -20.77
C PRO A 64 18.92 31.18 -19.37
N ASN A 65 20.16 30.68 -19.34
CA ASN A 65 20.97 30.51 -18.12
C ASN A 65 20.22 29.81 -16.97
N PRO A 66 19.68 28.60 -17.19
CA PRO A 66 18.92 27.91 -16.17
C PRO A 66 19.84 27.46 -15.03
N ARG A 67 19.34 27.49 -13.80
CA ARG A 67 20.00 26.80 -12.68
C ARG A 67 19.58 25.34 -12.71
N ILE A 68 20.58 24.46 -12.72
CA ILE A 68 20.34 23.03 -12.55
C ILE A 68 20.27 22.76 -11.05
N VAL A 69 19.12 22.31 -10.58
CA VAL A 69 18.95 21.85 -9.21
C VAL A 69 18.93 20.33 -9.27
N LEU A 70 19.88 19.71 -8.56
CA LEU A 70 19.80 18.28 -8.29
C LEU A 70 18.65 18.08 -7.33
N GLU A 71 17.51 17.64 -7.85
CA GLU A 71 16.51 17.02 -7.01
C GLU A 71 16.88 15.55 -6.94
N SER A 72 17.13 15.05 -5.73
CA SER A 72 17.00 13.62 -5.50
C SER A 72 15.63 13.24 -6.05
N HIS A 73 15.54 12.45 -7.10
CA HIS A 73 14.24 12.00 -7.60
C HIS A 73 13.71 10.95 -6.63
N GLN A 74 12.43 11.05 -6.28
CA GLN A 74 11.77 9.99 -5.51
C GLN A 74 11.67 8.78 -6.43
N SER A 75 12.55 7.81 -6.26
CA SER A 75 12.66 6.67 -7.15
C SER A 75 12.36 5.37 -6.40
N PRO A 76 11.06 5.09 -6.10
CA PRO A 76 10.69 3.78 -5.57
C PRO A 76 11.23 2.70 -6.50
N ALA A 77 11.83 1.66 -5.92
CA ALA A 77 12.40 0.55 -6.68
C ALA A 77 11.35 -0.39 -7.31
N PHE A 78 10.14 0.13 -7.53
CA PHE A 78 9.06 -0.46 -8.30
C PHE A 78 8.39 0.65 -9.13
N PRO A 79 8.16 0.43 -10.43
CA PRO A 79 7.66 1.48 -11.31
C PRO A 79 6.12 1.55 -11.25
N TYR A 80 5.60 2.05 -10.12
CA TYR A 80 4.17 2.28 -9.89
C TYR A 80 3.53 3.06 -11.05
N GLY A 81 2.25 2.78 -11.35
CA GLY A 81 1.54 3.29 -12.52
C GLY A 81 1.87 2.62 -13.86
N SER A 82 3.05 2.00 -14.00
CA SER A 82 3.43 1.30 -15.24
C SER A 82 3.48 -0.22 -15.12
N GLN A 83 3.84 -0.73 -13.94
CA GLN A 83 3.80 -2.15 -13.61
C GLN A 83 2.72 -2.40 -12.56
N LYS A 84 1.92 -3.46 -12.75
CA LYS A 84 0.85 -3.81 -11.83
C LYS A 84 1.39 -4.44 -10.55
N VAL A 85 0.96 -3.89 -9.41
CA VAL A 85 1.11 -4.50 -8.09
C VAL A 85 0.23 -5.74 -8.03
N ARG A 86 0.83 -6.87 -7.65
CA ARG A 86 0.16 -8.15 -7.44
C ARG A 86 0.73 -8.74 -6.17
N GLY A 87 0.04 -8.54 -5.06
CA GLY A 87 0.55 -8.89 -3.74
C GLY A 87 -0.43 -9.58 -2.83
N VAL A 88 0.05 -9.88 -1.63
CA VAL A 88 -0.74 -10.39 -0.50
C VAL A 88 -0.39 -9.62 0.76
N ASN A 89 -1.35 -9.49 1.65
CA ASN A 89 -1.12 -8.98 2.99
C ASN A 89 -0.47 -10.07 3.86
N ILE A 90 0.40 -9.65 4.77
CA ILE A 90 0.98 -10.44 5.86
C ILE A 90 0.14 -10.19 7.12
N GLY A 91 -1.17 -10.41 6.97
CA GLY A 91 -2.18 -10.10 8.00
C GLY A 91 -2.14 -11.06 9.19
N GLY A 92 -2.64 -10.60 10.33
CA GLY A 92 -2.68 -11.38 11.57
C GLY A 92 -1.31 -11.70 12.21
N TRP A 93 -0.21 -11.09 11.74
CA TRP A 93 1.14 -11.37 12.24
C TRP A 93 1.63 -10.36 13.29
N LEU A 94 2.00 -9.15 12.85
CA LEU A 94 2.52 -8.09 13.75
C LEU A 94 1.42 -7.16 14.28
N VAL A 95 0.18 -7.40 13.82
CA VAL A 95 -1.06 -7.05 14.50
C VAL A 95 -1.91 -8.32 14.52
N ALA A 96 -2.27 -8.76 15.71
CA ALA A 96 -2.99 -10.00 15.94
C ALA A 96 -4.49 -9.79 15.74
N GLU A 97 -5.08 -10.55 14.82
CA GLU A 97 -6.51 -10.51 14.54
C GLU A 97 -7.17 -11.84 14.93
N PRO A 98 -8.22 -11.83 15.77
CA PRO A 98 -8.88 -13.04 16.25
C PRO A 98 -9.41 -13.96 15.15
N TRP A 99 -9.76 -13.40 14.00
CA TRP A 99 -10.35 -14.18 12.92
C TRP A 99 -9.31 -14.84 12.00
N ILE A 100 -8.12 -14.25 11.89
CA ILE A 100 -6.99 -14.82 11.14
C ILE A 100 -6.35 -15.93 11.97
N THR A 101 -6.15 -15.69 13.27
CA THR A 101 -5.50 -16.61 14.22
C THR A 101 -6.37 -16.91 15.45
N PRO A 102 -7.55 -17.54 15.27
CA PRO A 102 -8.43 -17.87 16.38
C PRO A 102 -7.76 -18.68 17.49
N SER A 103 -6.77 -19.53 17.19
CA SER A 103 -6.05 -20.30 18.22
C SER A 103 -5.27 -19.41 19.20
N LEU A 104 -4.81 -18.23 18.76
CA LEU A 104 -4.17 -17.24 19.61
C LEU A 104 -5.17 -16.61 20.58
N PHE A 105 -6.42 -16.44 20.18
CA PHE A 105 -7.47 -15.81 21.00
C PHE A 105 -8.38 -16.83 21.69
N ASP A 106 -8.34 -18.09 21.31
CA ASP A 106 -9.00 -19.17 22.02
C ASP A 106 -8.25 -19.46 23.33
N ASN A 107 -8.97 -19.97 24.33
CA ASN A 107 -8.42 -20.39 25.63
C ASN A 107 -7.53 -19.34 26.33
N THR A 108 -7.82 -18.04 26.17
CA THR A 108 -7.11 -16.94 26.85
C THR A 108 -7.23 -16.97 28.37
N GLY A 109 -8.23 -17.68 28.90
CA GLY A 109 -8.62 -17.66 30.31
C GLY A 109 -9.52 -16.48 30.67
N ASP A 110 -9.76 -15.55 29.73
CA ASP A 110 -10.56 -14.35 29.95
C ASP A 110 -11.36 -13.96 28.69
N GLY A 111 -12.68 -13.80 28.86
CA GLY A 111 -13.62 -13.43 27.80
C GLY A 111 -13.50 -11.96 27.36
N ARG A 112 -12.82 -11.10 28.12
CA ARG A 112 -12.61 -9.69 27.78
C ARG A 112 -11.56 -9.48 26.68
N VAL A 113 -10.74 -10.49 26.40
CA VAL A 113 -9.71 -10.44 25.35
C VAL A 113 -10.39 -10.48 23.97
N ILE A 114 -10.50 -9.37 23.27
CA ILE A 114 -11.18 -9.28 21.97
C ILE A 114 -10.30 -8.71 20.84
N ASP A 115 -9.13 -8.18 21.21
CA ASP A 115 -8.14 -7.53 20.35
C ASP A 115 -6.75 -7.62 21.03
N GLU A 116 -5.70 -7.09 20.38
CA GLU A 116 -4.34 -7.16 20.94
C GLU A 116 -4.13 -6.28 22.19
N TYR A 117 -4.87 -5.19 22.35
CA TYR A 117 -4.83 -4.34 23.53
C TYR A 117 -5.31 -5.11 24.78
N THR A 118 -6.52 -5.65 24.71
CA THR A 118 -7.11 -6.47 25.78
C THR A 118 -6.37 -7.80 25.95
N PHE A 119 -5.72 -8.31 24.91
CA PHE A 119 -4.80 -9.44 25.01
C PHE A 119 -3.64 -9.12 25.95
N GLY A 120 -2.99 -7.97 25.77
CA GLY A 120 -1.93 -7.50 26.67
C GLY A 120 -2.40 -7.29 28.11
N GLN A 121 -3.66 -6.88 28.31
CA GLN A 121 -4.23 -6.65 29.65
C GLN A 121 -4.61 -7.93 30.40
N TYR A 122 -5.25 -8.87 29.70
CA TYR A 122 -6.01 -9.94 30.36
C TYR A 122 -5.58 -11.34 29.95
N ALA A 123 -4.85 -11.51 28.84
CA ALA A 123 -4.43 -12.84 28.43
C ALA A 123 -3.37 -13.40 29.38
N SER A 124 -3.58 -14.64 29.80
CA SER A 124 -2.54 -15.40 30.50
C SER A 124 -1.31 -15.58 29.59
N ASN A 125 -0.12 -15.28 30.14
CA ASN A 125 1.15 -15.38 29.42
C ASN A 125 1.17 -14.65 28.06
N ALA A 126 0.66 -13.40 28.03
CA ALA A 126 0.55 -12.62 26.79
C ALA A 126 1.87 -12.58 25.99
N TYR A 127 3.00 -12.33 26.67
CA TYR A 127 4.33 -12.31 26.04
C TYR A 127 4.69 -13.65 25.40
N GLY A 128 4.60 -14.77 26.14
CA GLY A 128 5.00 -16.08 25.61
C GLY A 128 4.16 -16.51 24.41
N ARG A 129 2.85 -16.23 24.43
CA ARG A 129 1.94 -16.55 23.32
C ARG A 129 2.26 -15.73 22.06
N LEU A 130 2.42 -14.41 22.21
CA LEU A 130 2.74 -13.53 21.08
C LEU A 130 4.17 -13.78 20.55
N ALA A 131 5.15 -14.03 21.42
CA ALA A 131 6.51 -14.37 21.02
C ALA A 131 6.54 -15.66 20.18
N GLN A 132 5.81 -16.69 20.60
CA GLN A 132 5.65 -17.91 19.82
C GLN A 132 4.98 -17.62 18.48
N HIS A 133 3.84 -16.91 18.49
CA HIS A 133 3.10 -16.51 17.30
C HIS A 133 3.98 -15.79 16.27
N TRP A 134 4.69 -14.73 16.68
CA TRP A 134 5.58 -14.00 15.77
C TRP A 134 6.69 -14.88 15.19
N SER A 135 7.20 -15.85 15.96
CA SER A 135 8.27 -16.74 15.52
C SER A 135 7.84 -17.85 14.56
N THR A 136 6.57 -18.26 14.57
CA THR A 136 6.09 -19.42 13.82
C THR A 136 5.02 -19.10 12.79
N PHE A 137 4.25 -18.01 12.96
CA PHE A 137 3.12 -17.75 12.09
C PHE A 137 3.56 -17.36 10.69
N TYR A 138 4.57 -16.49 10.51
CA TYR A 138 5.22 -16.30 9.22
C TYR A 138 6.70 -16.64 9.30
N THR A 139 7.18 -17.31 8.25
CA THR A 139 8.56 -17.75 8.12
C THR A 139 9.10 -17.43 6.72
N GLU A 140 10.40 -17.59 6.51
CA GLU A 140 11.02 -17.43 5.19
C GLU A 140 10.34 -18.28 4.10
N ALA A 141 9.86 -19.47 4.46
CA ALA A 141 9.20 -20.38 3.53
C ALA A 141 7.92 -19.79 2.93
N ASP A 142 7.22 -18.94 3.68
CA ASP A 142 6.04 -18.22 3.21
C ASP A 142 6.41 -17.22 2.12
N PHE A 143 7.45 -16.41 2.32
CA PHE A 143 7.91 -15.43 1.33
C PHE A 143 8.44 -16.11 0.06
N ALA A 144 9.12 -17.24 0.21
CA ALA A 144 9.52 -18.07 -0.92
C ALA A 144 8.30 -18.59 -1.70
N ALA A 145 7.22 -18.97 -1.00
CA ALA A 145 5.98 -19.45 -1.61
C ALA A 145 5.19 -18.32 -2.30
N ILE A 146 5.15 -17.12 -1.69
CA ILE A 146 4.54 -15.92 -2.27
C ILE A 146 5.21 -15.59 -3.62
N ALA A 147 6.55 -15.56 -3.66
CA ALA A 147 7.28 -15.33 -4.90
C ALA A 147 7.02 -16.44 -5.95
N ARG A 148 6.99 -17.71 -5.54
CA ARG A 148 6.65 -18.84 -6.44
C ARG A 148 5.22 -18.78 -6.96
N ALA A 149 4.30 -18.11 -6.27
CA ALA A 149 2.95 -17.86 -6.76
C ALA A 149 2.88 -16.79 -7.85
N GLY A 150 4.00 -16.15 -8.22
CA GLY A 150 4.08 -15.11 -9.23
C GLY A 150 3.70 -13.71 -8.71
N LEU A 151 3.61 -13.55 -7.39
CA LEU A 151 3.36 -12.27 -6.73
C LEU A 151 4.65 -11.45 -6.65
N ASN A 152 4.51 -10.13 -6.65
CA ASN A 152 5.63 -9.18 -6.63
C ASN A 152 5.65 -8.27 -5.39
N HIS A 153 4.60 -8.28 -4.58
CA HIS A 153 4.50 -7.44 -3.37
C HIS A 153 4.01 -8.22 -2.15
N VAL A 154 4.43 -7.73 -0.98
CA VAL A 154 3.80 -8.00 0.30
C VAL A 154 3.49 -6.67 1.00
N ARG A 155 2.31 -6.56 1.59
CA ARG A 155 1.94 -5.49 2.52
C ARG A 155 2.02 -6.03 3.94
N ILE A 156 2.76 -5.37 4.82
CA ILE A 156 3.03 -5.86 6.18
C ILE A 156 2.43 -4.88 7.20
N PRO A 157 1.24 -5.20 7.73
CA PRO A 157 0.64 -4.53 8.87
C PRO A 157 1.56 -4.55 10.09
N ILE A 158 1.77 -3.41 10.73
CA ILE A 158 2.45 -3.30 12.02
C ILE A 158 1.78 -2.24 12.90
N GLY A 159 1.52 -2.57 14.16
CA GLY A 159 0.93 -1.63 15.13
C GLY A 159 1.95 -0.63 15.66
N TYR A 160 1.49 0.58 16.02
CA TYR A 160 2.38 1.62 16.59
C TYR A 160 3.12 1.14 17.85
N TRP A 161 2.51 0.22 18.62
CA TRP A 161 3.06 -0.34 19.85
C TRP A 161 4.36 -1.13 19.67
N ALA A 162 4.68 -1.55 18.45
CA ALA A 162 5.99 -2.10 18.12
C ALA A 162 7.13 -1.08 18.35
N PHE A 163 6.81 0.23 18.36
CA PHE A 163 7.77 1.32 18.48
C PHE A 163 7.50 2.21 19.70
N ASP A 164 6.23 2.51 20.00
CA ASP A 164 5.83 3.46 21.03
C ASP A 164 4.67 2.92 21.88
N THR A 165 4.90 2.76 23.18
CA THR A 165 3.90 2.47 24.21
C THR A 165 4.07 3.40 25.41
N SER A 166 4.56 4.62 25.17
CA SER A 166 4.98 5.54 26.23
C SER A 166 3.82 6.07 27.09
N ALA A 167 2.56 5.85 26.70
CA ALA A 167 1.40 6.30 27.45
C ALA A 167 0.86 5.22 28.42
N GLY A 168 1.59 4.11 28.60
CA GLY A 168 1.22 3.04 29.52
C GLY A 168 0.25 2.02 28.93
N GLU A 169 0.18 1.93 27.61
CA GLU A 169 -0.66 0.95 26.94
C GLU A 169 -0.20 -0.48 27.22
N PRO A 170 -1.12 -1.44 27.35
CA PRO A 170 -0.88 -2.80 27.82
C PRO A 170 -0.29 -3.72 26.75
N TYR A 171 -0.01 -3.21 25.54
CA TYR A 171 0.54 -4.02 24.46
C TYR A 171 1.83 -4.72 24.88
N VAL A 172 2.00 -5.95 24.42
CA VAL A 172 3.26 -6.67 24.58
C VAL A 172 4.29 -6.05 23.64
N LYS A 173 5.19 -5.23 24.18
CA LYS A 173 6.33 -4.71 23.43
C LYS A 173 7.51 -5.69 23.49
N ALA A 174 7.94 -6.16 22.33
CA ALA A 174 9.05 -7.09 22.20
C ALA A 174 9.90 -6.74 20.96
N ASN A 175 10.13 -7.71 20.08
CA ASN A 175 10.98 -7.60 18.90
C ASN A 175 10.18 -7.61 17.58
N GLN A 176 8.95 -7.09 17.57
CA GLN A 176 8.12 -7.01 16.36
C GLN A 176 8.84 -6.27 15.22
N ALA A 177 9.56 -5.18 15.52
CA ALA A 177 10.38 -4.48 14.53
C ALA A 177 11.48 -5.38 13.93
N ASP A 178 12.06 -6.29 14.71
CA ASP A 178 13.07 -7.22 14.20
C ASP A 178 12.44 -8.34 13.36
N TYR A 179 11.17 -8.69 13.59
CA TYR A 179 10.41 -9.60 12.72
C TYR A 179 10.05 -8.93 11.39
N LEU A 180 9.63 -7.66 11.41
CA LEU A 180 9.44 -6.86 10.20
C LEU A 180 10.75 -6.78 9.40
N GLU A 181 11.88 -6.53 10.06
CA GLU A 181 13.20 -6.49 9.42
C GLU A 181 13.56 -7.83 8.76
N ARG A 182 13.28 -8.96 9.42
CA ARG A 182 13.44 -10.31 8.85
C ARG A 182 12.55 -10.54 7.63
N ALA A 183 11.29 -10.13 7.68
CA ALA A 183 10.39 -10.21 6.53
C ALA A 183 10.89 -9.37 5.34
N ILE A 184 11.42 -8.17 5.59
CA ILE A 184 12.05 -7.35 4.55
C ILE A 184 13.26 -8.07 3.93
N GLN A 185 14.10 -8.73 4.75
CA GLN A 185 15.23 -9.52 4.25
C GLN A 185 14.79 -10.73 3.42
N TRP A 186 13.74 -11.44 3.85
CA TRP A 186 13.17 -12.54 3.07
C TRP A 186 12.58 -12.03 1.74
N SER A 187 11.86 -10.92 1.76
CA SER A 187 11.36 -10.26 0.55
C SER A 187 12.48 -9.91 -0.42
N ALA A 188 13.56 -9.29 0.07
CA ALA A 188 14.73 -8.95 -0.74
C ALA A 188 15.34 -10.19 -1.41
N LYS A 189 15.48 -11.29 -0.65
CA LYS A 189 16.03 -12.57 -1.16
C LYS A 189 15.21 -13.15 -2.31
N TYR A 190 13.89 -13.00 -2.27
CA TYR A 190 12.99 -13.56 -3.28
C TYR A 190 12.46 -12.54 -4.30
N GLY A 191 12.99 -11.32 -4.29
CA GLY A 191 12.62 -10.26 -5.24
C GLY A 191 11.24 -9.65 -5.00
N LEU A 192 10.64 -9.85 -3.82
CA LEU A 192 9.39 -9.23 -3.42
C LEU A 192 9.63 -7.79 -2.97
N LYS A 193 8.68 -6.92 -3.27
CA LYS A 193 8.63 -5.54 -2.77
C LYS A 193 7.76 -5.45 -1.52
N VAL A 194 8.07 -4.49 -0.65
CA VAL A 194 7.42 -4.33 0.65
C VAL A 194 6.73 -2.98 0.73
N ILE A 195 5.44 -3.02 1.09
CA ILE A 195 4.70 -1.90 1.68
C ILE A 195 4.71 -2.14 3.19
N ILE A 196 5.30 -1.23 3.96
CA ILE A 196 5.17 -1.23 5.43
C ILE A 196 3.95 -0.40 5.78
N ASP A 197 3.01 -0.98 6.51
CA ASP A 197 1.75 -0.33 6.84
C ASP A 197 1.59 -0.11 8.34
N LEU A 198 1.43 1.15 8.75
CA LEU A 198 1.05 1.48 10.12
C LEU A 198 -0.44 1.15 10.31
N HIS A 199 -0.68 -0.05 10.82
CA HIS A 199 -2.02 -0.63 10.79
C HIS A 199 -2.92 -0.22 11.96
N GLY A 200 -2.30 0.27 13.04
CA GLY A 200 -2.99 0.77 14.22
C GLY A 200 -2.29 2.01 14.77
N ALA A 201 -3.08 3.02 15.14
CA ALA A 201 -2.58 4.26 15.73
C ALA A 201 -3.13 4.47 17.17
N PRO A 202 -2.46 5.31 17.99
CA PRO A 202 -2.96 5.65 19.33
C PRO A 202 -4.38 6.22 19.27
N GLY A 203 -5.24 5.78 20.21
CA GLY A 203 -6.66 6.17 20.24
C GLY A 203 -7.56 5.43 19.25
N SER A 204 -7.02 4.51 18.43
CA SER A 204 -7.72 3.80 17.35
C SER A 204 -8.34 4.73 16.29
N GLN A 205 -7.90 4.56 15.05
CA GLN A 205 -8.37 5.34 13.91
C GLN A 205 -9.73 4.88 13.37
N ASN A 206 -10.24 3.72 13.81
CA ASN A 206 -11.47 3.12 13.29
C ASN A 206 -12.34 2.36 14.30
N GLY A 207 -11.83 2.09 15.51
CA GLY A 207 -12.54 1.31 16.52
C GLY A 207 -12.69 -0.17 16.18
N PHE A 208 -11.94 -0.66 15.19
CA PHE A 208 -11.91 -2.08 14.82
C PHE A 208 -10.85 -2.82 15.62
N ASP A 209 -11.01 -4.14 15.79
CA ASP A 209 -10.00 -4.98 16.43
C ASP A 209 -8.68 -5.01 15.65
N ASN A 210 -8.73 -4.90 14.32
CA ASN A 210 -7.55 -4.78 13.46
C ASN A 210 -6.68 -3.53 13.74
N SER A 211 -7.21 -2.48 14.37
CA SER A 211 -6.39 -1.34 14.83
C SER A 211 -5.59 -1.64 16.09
N GLY A 212 -5.81 -2.83 16.68
CA GLY A 212 -5.26 -3.28 17.94
C GLY A 212 -6.12 -2.93 19.16
N HIS A 213 -7.13 -2.05 19.04
CA HIS A 213 -8.02 -1.69 20.14
C HIS A 213 -9.44 -1.39 19.64
N LYS A 214 -10.36 -2.33 19.87
CA LYS A 214 -11.77 -2.26 19.51
C LYS A 214 -12.54 -1.43 20.54
N GLU A 215 -12.52 -0.12 20.37
CA GLU A 215 -13.26 0.83 21.21
C GLU A 215 -13.87 1.97 20.36
N SER A 216 -14.14 3.12 21.00
CA SER A 216 -14.51 4.35 20.30
C SER A 216 -13.35 4.86 19.45
N VAL A 217 -13.67 5.62 18.40
CA VAL A 217 -12.67 6.26 17.53
C VAL A 217 -12.12 7.52 18.21
N ASP A 218 -11.11 7.36 19.06
CA ASP A 218 -10.48 8.45 19.82
C ASP A 218 -9.26 9.05 19.12
N TRP A 219 -8.88 8.54 17.95
CA TRP A 219 -7.83 9.10 17.09
C TRP A 219 -7.86 10.64 16.97
N PRO A 220 -8.99 11.30 16.63
CA PRO A 220 -9.02 12.76 16.49
C PRO A 220 -9.20 13.52 17.82
N ASN A 221 -9.29 12.82 18.96
CA ASN A 221 -9.64 13.41 20.26
C ASN A 221 -8.42 13.93 21.04
N ASP A 222 -7.21 13.47 20.71
CA ASP A 222 -5.96 13.98 21.30
C ASP A 222 -4.93 14.28 20.19
N PRO A 223 -4.42 15.52 20.04
CA PRO A 223 -3.34 15.83 19.10
C PRO A 223 -2.05 15.03 19.33
N ASN A 224 -1.82 14.48 20.52
CA ASN A 224 -0.70 13.60 20.78
C ASN A 224 -0.79 12.28 20.02
N ASN A 225 -1.99 11.80 19.68
CA ASN A 225 -2.17 10.57 18.90
C ASN A 225 -1.48 10.68 17.53
N ALA A 226 -1.81 11.72 16.75
CA ALA A 226 -1.16 12.01 15.48
C ALA A 226 0.34 12.29 15.64
N LYS A 227 0.76 13.03 16.68
CA LYS A 227 2.19 13.30 16.92
C LYS A 227 2.99 12.02 17.12
N ARG A 228 2.46 11.09 17.92
CA ARG A 228 3.07 9.78 18.17
C ARG A 228 3.10 8.93 16.91
N ALA A 229 2.00 8.85 16.18
CA ALA A 229 1.95 8.16 14.90
C ALA A 229 2.96 8.73 13.88
N VAL A 230 3.10 10.05 13.76
CA VAL A 230 4.11 10.69 12.91
C VAL A 230 5.54 10.34 13.34
N ASN A 231 5.81 10.29 14.65
CA ASN A 231 7.11 9.86 15.17
C ASN A 231 7.39 8.38 14.85
N VAL A 232 6.37 7.53 14.90
CA VAL A 232 6.47 6.12 14.49
C VAL A 232 6.77 6.01 13.00
N ILE A 233 6.08 6.76 12.13
CA ILE A 233 6.39 6.82 10.68
C ILE A 233 7.83 7.27 10.43
N SER A 234 8.29 8.33 11.13
CA SER A 234 9.68 8.79 11.05
C SER A 234 10.67 7.69 11.47
N THR A 235 10.34 6.93 12.52
CA THR A 235 11.16 5.81 13.02
C THR A 235 11.21 4.65 12.03
N ILE A 236 10.07 4.26 11.45
CA ILE A 236 9.96 3.24 10.41
C ILE A 236 10.81 3.64 9.20
N ALA A 237 10.60 4.86 8.68
CA ALA A 237 11.35 5.37 7.54
C ALA A 237 12.86 5.39 7.80
N ALA A 238 13.30 5.92 8.95
CA ALA A 238 14.72 5.97 9.30
C ALA A 238 15.35 4.57 9.46
N ARG A 239 14.63 3.65 10.10
CA ARG A 239 15.14 2.30 10.37
C ARG A 239 15.28 1.48 9.09
N TYR A 240 14.32 1.59 8.17
CA TYR A 240 14.25 0.72 7.00
C TYR A 240 14.73 1.38 5.69
N ALA A 241 15.18 2.65 5.72
CA ALA A 241 15.83 3.29 4.58
C ALA A 241 17.01 2.51 4.01
N LYS A 242 17.72 1.74 4.84
CA LYS A 242 18.81 0.85 4.41
C LYS A 242 18.37 -0.30 3.49
N TYR A 243 17.05 -0.54 3.37
CA TYR A 243 16.44 -1.52 2.47
C TYR A 243 15.81 -0.86 1.24
N ASP A 244 16.33 0.31 0.84
CA ASP A 244 16.08 0.84 -0.50
C ASP A 244 16.30 -0.26 -1.56
N GLY A 245 15.43 -0.30 -2.56
CA GLY A 245 15.33 -1.46 -3.46
C GLY A 245 14.24 -2.45 -3.09
N THR A 246 13.97 -2.67 -1.79
CA THR A 246 13.01 -3.69 -1.32
C THR A 246 11.79 -3.06 -0.66
N VAL A 247 11.99 -2.11 0.26
CA VAL A 247 10.91 -1.30 0.81
C VAL A 247 10.61 -0.21 -0.19
N THR A 248 9.49 -0.34 -0.89
CA THR A 248 9.12 0.57 -2.00
C THR A 248 8.04 1.55 -1.60
N SER A 249 7.35 1.31 -0.49
CA SER A 249 6.32 2.20 0.04
C SER A 249 6.20 2.11 1.56
N ILE A 250 5.83 3.22 2.19
CA ILE A 250 5.38 3.28 3.58
C ILE A 250 3.95 3.84 3.57
N GLU A 251 3.00 3.04 4.04
CA GLU A 251 1.63 3.47 4.25
C GLU A 251 1.48 4.15 5.61
N LEU A 252 0.90 5.35 5.58
CA LEU A 252 0.88 6.22 6.75
C LEU A 252 -0.11 5.76 7.82
N LEU A 253 -1.27 5.24 7.43
CA LEU A 253 -2.27 4.76 8.38
C LEU A 253 -3.34 3.94 7.65
N ASN A 254 -3.54 2.71 8.10
CA ASN A 254 -4.62 1.85 7.66
C ASN A 254 -6.00 2.39 8.09
N GLU A 255 -6.97 2.39 7.18
CA GLU A 255 -8.40 2.50 7.49
C GLU A 255 -8.85 3.58 8.51
N PRO A 256 -8.46 4.86 8.43
CA PRO A 256 -9.11 5.88 9.27
C PRO A 256 -10.61 5.94 8.96
N ALA A 257 -11.48 5.88 9.97
CA ALA A 257 -12.94 5.75 9.80
C ALA A 257 -13.62 7.08 9.45
N GLY A 258 -13.37 7.62 8.24
CA GLY A 258 -13.95 8.88 7.77
C GLY A 258 -15.48 8.96 7.88
N PHE A 259 -16.16 7.82 7.79
CA PHE A 259 -17.62 7.70 7.95
C PHE A 259 -18.14 8.08 9.36
N VAL A 260 -17.29 8.16 10.38
CA VAL A 260 -17.68 8.64 11.72
C VAL A 260 -18.00 10.15 11.72
N GLY A 261 -17.46 10.90 10.77
CA GLY A 261 -17.69 12.34 10.64
C GLY A 261 -16.98 13.16 11.71
N GLY A 262 -17.52 14.34 12.04
CA GLY A 262 -16.87 15.29 12.95
C GLY A 262 -15.56 15.85 12.36
N ASN A 263 -14.51 15.94 13.17
CA ASN A 263 -13.19 16.46 12.76
C ASN A 263 -12.24 15.38 12.22
N ILE A 264 -12.67 14.12 12.09
CA ILE A 264 -11.77 13.00 11.77
C ILE A 264 -11.02 13.18 10.44
N MET A 265 -11.68 13.73 9.42
CA MET A 265 -11.07 13.91 8.10
C MET A 265 -10.06 15.06 8.06
N ASP A 266 -10.34 16.17 8.74
CA ASP A 266 -9.40 17.28 8.84
C ASP A 266 -8.16 16.86 9.65
N TYR A 267 -8.39 16.13 10.75
CA TYR A 267 -7.32 15.56 11.57
C TYR A 267 -6.46 14.56 10.77
N THR A 268 -7.10 13.65 10.04
CA THR A 268 -6.41 12.64 9.21
C THR A 268 -5.64 13.27 8.05
N LYS A 269 -6.18 14.28 7.37
CA LYS A 269 -5.45 15.01 6.32
C LYS A 269 -4.24 15.76 6.87
N SER A 270 -4.38 16.39 8.04
CA SER A 270 -3.26 17.04 8.74
C SER A 270 -2.17 16.02 9.10
N TYR A 271 -2.57 14.87 9.64
CA TYR A 271 -1.68 13.74 9.90
C TYR A 271 -0.97 13.28 8.63
N TYR A 272 -1.68 13.08 7.51
CA TYR A 272 -1.08 12.65 6.25
C TYR A 272 -0.02 13.62 5.73
N TYR A 273 -0.27 14.94 5.75
CA TYR A 273 0.76 15.91 5.34
C TYR A 273 2.01 15.84 6.23
N ASN A 274 1.83 15.69 7.55
CA ASN A 274 2.93 15.55 8.50
C ASN A 274 3.68 14.22 8.32
N GLY A 275 2.96 13.12 8.08
CA GLY A 275 3.51 11.80 7.82
C GLY A 275 4.29 11.74 6.49
N ILE A 276 3.79 12.38 5.44
CA ILE A 276 4.52 12.53 4.16
C ILE A 276 5.86 13.23 4.41
N SER A 277 5.87 14.35 5.14
CA SER A 277 7.08 15.10 5.46
C SER A 277 8.05 14.26 6.31
N ALA A 278 7.54 13.63 7.37
CA ALA A 278 8.33 12.81 8.29
C ALA A 278 8.99 11.61 7.58
N SER A 279 8.21 10.86 6.79
CA SER A 279 8.71 9.71 6.01
C SER A 279 9.81 10.16 5.05
N ARG A 280 9.54 11.16 4.20
CA ARG A 280 10.49 11.64 3.19
C ARG A 280 11.77 12.23 3.79
N SER A 281 11.70 12.81 4.99
CA SER A 281 12.88 13.34 5.67
C SER A 281 13.90 12.26 6.06
N LYS A 282 13.46 10.99 6.11
CA LYS A 282 14.27 9.84 6.53
C LYS A 282 14.48 8.82 5.43
N PHE A 283 13.50 8.61 4.57
CA PHE A 283 13.55 7.66 3.47
C PHE A 283 12.94 8.28 2.21
N TYR A 284 13.77 9.04 1.50
CA TYR A 284 13.34 9.84 0.38
C TYR A 284 12.88 9.03 -0.84
N ASN A 285 13.46 7.84 -1.07
CA ASN A 285 13.20 7.03 -2.27
C ASN A 285 11.94 6.15 -2.16
N ALA A 286 11.40 5.91 -0.96
CA ALA A 286 10.15 5.17 -0.82
C ALA A 286 8.95 6.04 -1.23
N ALA A 287 7.96 5.42 -1.88
CA ALA A 287 6.66 6.04 -2.06
C ALA A 287 5.97 6.22 -0.70
N VAL A 288 5.04 7.17 -0.61
CA VAL A 288 4.19 7.32 0.58
C VAL A 288 2.77 6.96 0.19
N MET A 289 2.18 6.00 0.89
CA MET A 289 0.82 5.54 0.67
C MET A 289 -0.12 6.08 1.74
N ILE A 290 -1.34 6.42 1.34
CA ILE A 290 -2.42 6.84 2.23
C ILE A 290 -3.67 6.01 1.96
N HIS A 291 -4.38 5.60 2.99
CA HIS A 291 -5.70 4.96 2.84
C HIS A 291 -6.79 6.01 2.54
N ASP A 292 -7.82 5.63 1.77
CA ASP A 292 -8.91 6.49 1.31
C ASP A 292 -9.90 6.94 2.41
N ALA A 293 -9.69 6.48 3.63
CA ALA A 293 -10.49 6.72 4.83
C ALA A 293 -12.00 6.46 4.64
N PHE A 294 -12.38 5.52 3.76
CA PHE A 294 -13.76 5.18 3.40
C PHE A 294 -14.55 6.33 2.76
N MET A 295 -13.89 7.39 2.30
CA MET A 295 -14.54 8.56 1.69
C MET A 295 -14.81 8.39 0.19
N GLY A 296 -14.28 7.31 -0.40
CA GLY A 296 -14.32 7.03 -1.83
C GLY A 296 -13.25 7.77 -2.62
N LEU A 297 -12.91 7.23 -3.79
CA LEU A 297 -11.78 7.67 -4.61
C LEU A 297 -11.81 9.16 -4.98
N PRO A 298 -12.95 9.75 -5.44
CA PRO A 298 -12.97 11.15 -5.88
C PRO A 298 -12.68 12.16 -4.76
N TYR A 299 -12.87 11.79 -3.49
CA TYR A 299 -12.60 12.65 -2.34
C TYR A 299 -11.12 13.07 -2.25
N TRP A 300 -10.22 12.26 -2.81
CA TRP A 300 -8.77 12.45 -2.78
C TRP A 300 -8.21 13.14 -4.03
N ASN A 301 -9.08 13.56 -4.95
CA ASN A 301 -8.67 14.35 -6.11
C ASN A 301 -8.00 15.65 -5.67
N GLY A 302 -6.79 15.89 -6.19
CA GLY A 302 -6.00 17.07 -5.84
C GLY A 302 -5.24 16.99 -4.51
N PHE A 303 -5.48 15.98 -3.67
CA PHE A 303 -4.72 15.81 -2.43
C PHE A 303 -3.25 15.50 -2.74
N ALA A 304 -2.33 16.18 -2.05
CA ALA A 304 -0.88 15.99 -2.19
C ALA A 304 -0.43 15.86 -3.67
N SER A 305 -0.80 16.84 -4.49
CA SER A 305 -0.54 16.84 -5.94
C SER A 305 0.88 17.29 -6.32
N PRO A 306 1.38 16.85 -7.51
CA PRO A 306 2.56 17.42 -8.14
C PRO A 306 2.43 18.92 -8.46
N PRO A 307 3.55 19.67 -8.55
CA PRO A 307 4.93 19.21 -8.36
C PRO A 307 5.35 19.13 -6.88
N LYS A 308 4.55 19.68 -5.95
CA LYS A 308 4.90 19.79 -4.51
C LYS A 308 5.04 18.43 -3.84
N TYR A 309 4.21 17.47 -4.22
CA TYR A 309 4.27 16.10 -3.74
C TYR A 309 4.28 15.16 -4.94
N GLN A 310 5.15 14.16 -4.94
CA GLN A 310 5.27 13.15 -5.99
C GLN A 310 5.30 11.75 -5.34
N GLN A 311 5.10 10.68 -6.10
CA GLN A 311 5.11 9.30 -5.59
C GLN A 311 4.20 9.09 -4.36
N ILE A 312 3.02 9.73 -4.37
CA ILE A 312 1.96 9.46 -3.40
C ILE A 312 1.05 8.38 -3.99
N LEU A 313 0.84 7.31 -3.23
CA LEU A 313 -0.07 6.22 -3.57
C LEU A 313 -1.38 6.38 -2.80
N LEU A 314 -2.50 6.04 -3.44
CA LEU A 314 -3.78 5.90 -2.76
C LEU A 314 -4.07 4.41 -2.57
N ASP A 315 -4.35 4.01 -1.33
CA ASP A 315 -4.89 2.71 -0.98
C ASP A 315 -6.41 2.80 -0.83
N THR A 316 -7.13 1.83 -1.40
CA THR A 316 -8.56 1.65 -1.24
C THR A 316 -8.88 0.18 -0.94
N HIS A 317 -9.81 -0.06 -0.03
CA HIS A 317 -10.20 -1.40 0.38
C HIS A 317 -11.58 -1.74 -0.18
N ILE A 318 -11.69 -2.88 -0.87
CA ILE A 318 -12.92 -3.24 -1.56
C ILE A 318 -13.42 -4.60 -1.08
N TYR A 319 -14.50 -4.56 -0.31
CA TYR A 319 -15.21 -5.73 0.18
C TYR A 319 -16.70 -5.63 -0.11
N SER A 320 -17.38 -6.77 -0.07
CA SER A 320 -18.83 -6.85 -0.28
C SER A 320 -19.52 -7.75 0.75
N VAL A 321 -19.06 -7.75 2.01
CA VAL A 321 -19.54 -8.71 3.03
C VAL A 321 -19.87 -8.08 4.40
N PHE A 322 -19.72 -6.77 4.59
CA PHE A 322 -19.82 -6.12 5.90
C PHE A 322 -21.17 -5.44 6.18
N SER A 323 -22.18 -5.66 5.33
CA SER A 323 -23.58 -5.28 5.58
C SER A 323 -24.56 -6.41 5.24
N PRO A 324 -25.79 -6.41 5.79
CA PRO A 324 -26.81 -7.41 5.44
C PRO A 324 -27.10 -7.47 3.93
N ASP A 325 -27.21 -6.31 3.27
CA ASP A 325 -27.46 -6.24 1.83
C ASP A 325 -26.28 -6.78 1.01
N GLN A 326 -25.07 -6.54 1.50
CA GLN A 326 -23.83 -7.02 0.89
C GLN A 326 -23.73 -8.54 0.92
N VAL A 327 -24.00 -9.19 2.05
CA VAL A 327 -23.97 -10.67 2.14
C VAL A 327 -25.15 -11.33 1.41
N ALA A 328 -26.24 -10.59 1.21
CA ALA A 328 -27.43 -11.05 0.48
C ALA A 328 -27.31 -10.96 -1.05
N MET A 329 -26.30 -10.26 -1.59
CA MET A 329 -26.13 -10.17 -3.05
C MET A 329 -25.99 -11.56 -3.69
N SER A 330 -26.76 -11.78 -4.76
CA SER A 330 -26.54 -12.92 -5.65
C SER A 330 -25.15 -12.85 -6.29
N GLU A 331 -24.68 -13.96 -6.84
CA GLU A 331 -23.40 -13.98 -7.52
C GLU A 331 -23.32 -12.95 -8.67
N ASP A 332 -24.35 -12.88 -9.52
CA ASP A 332 -24.40 -11.93 -10.63
C ASP A 332 -24.42 -10.48 -10.15
N GLN A 333 -25.19 -10.18 -9.09
CA GLN A 333 -25.22 -8.84 -8.50
C GLN A 333 -23.84 -8.45 -7.98
N ARG A 334 -23.17 -9.37 -7.29
CA ARG A 334 -21.82 -9.15 -6.73
C ARG A 334 -20.78 -8.92 -7.83
N LEU A 335 -20.77 -9.76 -8.87
CA LEU A 335 -19.87 -9.60 -10.01
C LEU A 335 -20.11 -8.27 -10.74
N ASN A 336 -21.36 -7.91 -10.97
CA ASN A 336 -21.71 -6.62 -11.59
C ASN A 336 -21.29 -5.43 -10.70
N ASN A 337 -21.42 -5.55 -9.37
CA ASN A 337 -20.98 -4.53 -8.41
C ASN A 337 -19.45 -4.35 -8.40
N TYR A 338 -18.67 -5.40 -8.66
CA TYR A 338 -17.23 -5.24 -8.87
C TYR A 338 -16.94 -4.59 -10.21
N CYS A 339 -17.59 -5.05 -11.29
CA CYS A 339 -17.39 -4.50 -12.63
C CYS A 339 -17.66 -2.99 -12.71
N SER A 340 -18.66 -2.48 -11.97
CA SER A 340 -18.99 -1.05 -11.97
C SER A 340 -17.90 -0.15 -11.38
N GLN A 341 -16.92 -0.71 -10.66
CA GLN A 341 -15.83 0.05 -10.04
C GLN A 341 -14.65 0.32 -10.99
N ALA A 342 -14.61 -0.35 -12.15
CA ALA A 342 -13.50 -0.28 -13.10
C ALA A 342 -13.13 1.15 -13.53
N ASP A 343 -14.12 1.95 -13.91
CA ASP A 343 -13.91 3.32 -14.40
C ASP A 343 -13.50 4.28 -13.27
N GLY A 344 -14.03 4.05 -12.06
CA GLY A 344 -13.65 4.80 -10.86
C GLY A 344 -12.18 4.59 -10.50
N LEU A 345 -11.74 3.32 -10.51
CA LEU A 345 -10.34 2.95 -10.28
C LEU A 345 -9.41 3.52 -11.35
N ALA A 346 -9.76 3.39 -12.64
CA ALA A 346 -8.99 3.96 -13.74
C ALA A 346 -8.90 5.50 -13.68
N SER A 347 -9.93 6.17 -13.15
CA SER A 347 -9.94 7.63 -12.98
C SER A 347 -9.09 8.05 -11.78
N SER A 348 -9.19 7.31 -10.67
CA SER A 348 -8.38 7.53 -9.47
C SER A 348 -6.89 7.39 -9.75
N ASP A 349 -6.49 6.37 -10.51
CA ASP A 349 -5.09 6.06 -10.84
C ASP A 349 -4.39 7.19 -11.62
N LYS A 350 -5.15 8.04 -12.33
CA LYS A 350 -4.63 9.23 -13.03
C LYS A 350 -4.32 10.40 -12.08
N ASN A 351 -4.92 10.42 -10.89
CA ASN A 351 -4.70 11.44 -9.87
C ASN A 351 -3.60 11.02 -8.90
N LEU A 352 -3.77 9.85 -8.27
CA LEU A 352 -2.78 9.18 -7.44
C LEU A 352 -2.77 7.71 -7.85
N TRP A 353 -1.58 7.13 -8.02
CA TRP A 353 -1.49 5.70 -8.32
C TRP A 353 -2.25 4.90 -7.27
N THR A 354 -3.32 4.25 -7.71
CA THR A 354 -4.31 3.67 -6.82
C THR A 354 -4.12 2.17 -6.78
N ILE A 355 -3.95 1.62 -5.59
CA ILE A 355 -3.82 0.18 -5.35
C ILE A 355 -5.03 -0.24 -4.53
N VAL A 356 -5.64 -1.37 -4.91
CA VAL A 356 -6.62 -2.02 -4.03
C VAL A 356 -5.84 -2.83 -3.01
N GLY A 357 -5.44 -2.21 -1.90
CA GLY A 357 -4.53 -2.77 -0.89
C GLY A 357 -5.15 -3.86 -0.03
N GLU A 358 -6.49 -3.93 -0.02
CA GLU A 358 -7.23 -5.02 0.58
C GLU A 358 -8.50 -5.39 -0.17
N TRP A 359 -8.69 -6.70 -0.33
CA TRP A 359 -9.87 -7.35 -0.90
C TRP A 359 -9.75 -8.86 -0.68
N SER A 360 -10.85 -9.62 -0.85
CA SER A 360 -10.81 -11.09 -0.77
C SER A 360 -11.78 -11.75 -1.76
N THR A 361 -11.75 -13.07 -1.82
CA THR A 361 -12.74 -13.85 -2.60
C THR A 361 -14.02 -14.14 -1.84
N ALA A 362 -14.05 -13.89 -0.53
CA ALA A 362 -15.16 -14.30 0.32
C ALA A 362 -16.45 -13.54 -0.05
N PRO A 363 -17.54 -14.24 -0.42
CA PRO A 363 -18.85 -13.62 -0.65
C PRO A 363 -19.71 -13.60 0.62
N THR A 364 -19.18 -14.05 1.76
CA THR A 364 -19.88 -14.16 3.04
C THR A 364 -18.99 -13.65 4.17
N ASP A 365 -19.58 -13.31 5.31
CA ASP A 365 -18.86 -12.97 6.53
C ASP A 365 -18.80 -14.14 7.53
N CYS A 366 -18.74 -15.38 7.02
CA CYS A 366 -18.83 -16.61 7.81
C CYS A 366 -17.55 -16.98 8.58
N ALA A 367 -16.42 -16.37 8.27
CA ALA A 367 -15.16 -16.65 8.95
C ALA A 367 -15.30 -16.40 10.47
N LYS A 368 -14.87 -17.39 11.27
CA LYS A 368 -14.94 -17.34 12.74
C LYS A 368 -14.28 -16.03 13.21
N TYR A 369 -15.02 -15.24 13.99
CA TYR A 369 -14.59 -13.97 14.57
C TYR A 369 -14.30 -12.83 13.58
N LEU A 370 -14.63 -12.95 12.29
CA LEU A 370 -14.40 -11.88 11.31
C LEU A 370 -15.06 -10.56 11.72
N ASN A 371 -16.21 -10.63 12.38
CA ASN A 371 -16.94 -9.48 12.90
C ASN A 371 -16.54 -9.08 14.33
N GLY A 372 -15.49 -9.71 14.87
CA GLY A 372 -15.03 -9.64 16.24
C GLY A 372 -15.21 -10.94 17.01
N ARG A 373 -14.35 -11.15 18.02
CA ARG A 373 -14.46 -12.29 18.93
C ARG A 373 -15.85 -12.32 19.58
N PHE A 374 -16.49 -13.48 19.58
CA PHE A 374 -17.86 -13.71 20.07
C PHE A 374 -18.99 -13.01 19.29
N VAL A 375 -18.70 -12.45 18.12
CA VAL A 375 -19.70 -11.89 17.22
C VAL A 375 -19.95 -12.86 16.08
N GLY A 376 -21.23 -13.13 15.77
CA GLY A 376 -21.64 -14.03 14.70
C GLY A 376 -21.50 -13.43 13.28
N ALA A 377 -22.09 -14.09 12.29
CA ALA A 377 -22.10 -13.70 10.88
C ALA A 377 -23.46 -13.12 10.47
N ARG A 378 -23.46 -12.14 9.57
CA ARG A 378 -24.70 -11.60 8.99
C ARG A 378 -25.34 -12.63 8.07
N TYR A 379 -24.52 -13.41 7.36
CA TYR A 379 -24.98 -14.39 6.36
C TYR A 379 -25.92 -15.47 6.94
N ASP A 380 -25.64 -15.98 8.14
CA ASP A 380 -26.48 -16.98 8.83
C ASP A 380 -27.37 -16.38 9.94
N ALA A 381 -27.46 -15.05 9.97
CA ALA A 381 -28.18 -14.25 10.96
C ALA A 381 -27.69 -14.35 12.42
N SER A 382 -26.53 -14.96 12.69
CA SER A 382 -25.97 -15.04 14.05
C SER A 382 -25.31 -13.75 14.54
N PHE A 383 -25.04 -12.78 13.66
CA PHE A 383 -24.56 -11.43 14.03
C PHE A 383 -25.61 -10.62 14.81
N GLY A 384 -26.90 -10.85 14.53
CA GLY A 384 -27.99 -10.03 15.05
C GLY A 384 -28.05 -8.65 14.38
N ARG A 385 -28.59 -7.63 15.08
CA ARG A 385 -28.56 -6.21 14.65
C ARG A 385 -29.01 -5.96 13.20
N GLY A 386 -30.17 -6.48 12.82
CA GLY A 386 -30.75 -6.31 11.49
C GLY A 386 -30.26 -7.30 10.43
N SER A 387 -29.41 -8.26 10.79
CA SER A 387 -29.12 -9.41 9.92
C SER A 387 -30.36 -10.29 9.74
N TYR A 388 -30.53 -10.84 8.55
CA TYR A 388 -31.52 -11.85 8.22
C TYR A 388 -30.84 -13.05 7.55
N TYR A 389 -31.47 -14.22 7.63
CA TYR A 389 -30.85 -15.45 7.15
C TYR A 389 -30.76 -15.45 5.62
N VAL A 390 -29.53 -15.55 5.10
CA VAL A 390 -29.23 -15.71 3.67
C VAL A 390 -28.84 -17.15 3.37
N GLY A 391 -28.01 -17.77 4.22
CA GLY A 391 -27.56 -19.14 4.05
C GLY A 391 -26.77 -19.66 5.26
N SER A 392 -26.33 -20.91 5.18
CA SER A 392 -25.53 -21.53 6.26
C SER A 392 -24.05 -21.22 6.08
N CYS A 393 -23.34 -20.96 7.19
CA CYS A 393 -21.89 -20.81 7.20
C CYS A 393 -21.10 -22.13 7.23
N ALA A 394 -21.78 -23.28 7.40
CA ALA A 394 -21.13 -24.57 7.68
C ALA A 394 -20.19 -25.08 6.55
N ASP A 395 -20.40 -24.64 5.32
CA ASP A 395 -19.62 -25.02 4.12
C ASP A 395 -18.97 -23.80 3.42
N LYS A 396 -18.92 -22.64 4.10
CA LYS A 396 -18.42 -21.36 3.54
C LYS A 396 -17.15 -20.83 4.21
N THR A 397 -16.64 -21.53 5.22
CA THR A 397 -15.38 -21.16 5.88
C THR A 397 -14.58 -22.41 6.33
N GLY A 398 -13.66 -22.26 7.29
CA GLY A 398 -12.86 -23.36 7.82
C GLY A 398 -11.59 -23.58 7.00
N ASP A 399 -11.19 -24.84 6.81
CA ASP A 399 -10.01 -25.22 6.03
C ASP A 399 -10.28 -25.36 4.52
N GLY A 400 -11.52 -25.14 4.09
CA GLY A 400 -11.98 -25.24 2.70
C GLY A 400 -12.30 -26.67 2.24
N SER A 401 -12.14 -27.69 3.08
CA SER A 401 -12.42 -29.09 2.74
C SER A 401 -13.90 -29.35 2.42
N ARG A 402 -14.80 -28.55 2.99
CA ARG A 402 -16.25 -28.63 2.81
C ARG A 402 -16.77 -27.78 1.65
N PHE A 403 -15.92 -27.01 0.97
CA PHE A 403 -16.36 -26.16 -0.14
C PHE A 403 -16.84 -27.04 -1.30
N SER A 404 -18.10 -26.84 -1.70
CA SER A 404 -18.65 -27.46 -2.90
C SER A 404 -17.94 -26.96 -4.16
N ASP A 405 -17.98 -27.74 -5.23
CA ASP A 405 -17.39 -27.34 -6.52
C ASP A 405 -18.05 -26.07 -7.07
N ALA A 406 -19.36 -25.90 -6.87
CA ALA A 406 -20.07 -24.68 -7.24
C ALA A 406 -19.54 -23.45 -6.48
N TYR A 407 -19.27 -23.60 -5.18
CA TYR A 407 -18.72 -22.51 -4.37
C TYR A 407 -17.29 -22.18 -4.79
N LYS A 408 -16.43 -23.18 -5.03
CA LYS A 408 -15.08 -22.96 -5.57
C LYS A 408 -15.11 -22.26 -6.94
N ALA A 409 -16.04 -22.64 -7.81
CA ALA A 409 -16.23 -21.99 -9.10
C ALA A 409 -16.67 -20.52 -8.95
N GLN A 410 -17.52 -20.21 -7.98
CA GLN A 410 -17.89 -18.84 -7.63
C GLN A 410 -16.67 -18.05 -7.12
N LEU A 411 -15.91 -18.58 -6.15
CA LEU A 411 -14.68 -17.94 -5.65
C LEU A 411 -13.69 -17.65 -6.79
N LYS A 412 -13.58 -18.57 -7.76
CA LYS A 412 -12.74 -18.40 -8.95
C LYS A 412 -13.20 -17.26 -9.85
N ARG A 413 -14.50 -17.18 -10.14
CA ARG A 413 -15.08 -16.07 -10.91
C ARG A 413 -14.90 -14.73 -10.19
N LEU A 414 -15.07 -14.71 -8.88
CA LEU A 414 -14.83 -13.52 -8.05
C LEU A 414 -13.36 -13.11 -8.08
N PHE A 415 -12.42 -14.04 -7.96
CA PHE A 415 -10.99 -13.75 -8.07
C PHE A 415 -10.66 -13.12 -9.42
N GLU A 416 -10.99 -13.83 -10.51
CA GLU A 416 -10.63 -13.41 -11.87
C GLU A 416 -11.27 -12.07 -12.27
N THR A 417 -12.53 -11.84 -11.89
CA THR A 417 -13.23 -10.56 -12.14
C THR A 417 -12.61 -9.42 -11.33
N GLN A 418 -12.37 -9.62 -10.04
CA GLN A 418 -11.79 -8.59 -9.18
C GLN A 418 -10.39 -8.18 -9.66
N VAL A 419 -9.50 -9.13 -10.00
CA VAL A 419 -8.16 -8.75 -10.53
C VAL A 419 -8.23 -8.08 -11.90
N SER A 420 -9.23 -8.37 -12.74
CA SER A 420 -9.49 -7.63 -13.99
C SER A 420 -9.89 -6.19 -13.74
N VAL A 421 -10.75 -5.96 -12.76
CA VAL A 421 -11.19 -4.64 -12.34
C VAL A 421 -10.05 -3.87 -11.67
N TYR A 422 -9.33 -4.48 -10.73
CA TYR A 422 -8.32 -3.79 -9.92
C TYR A 422 -7.06 -3.44 -10.71
N GLU A 423 -6.71 -4.24 -11.73
CA GLU A 423 -5.64 -3.87 -12.67
C GLU A 423 -6.03 -2.78 -13.68
N ARG A 424 -7.24 -2.22 -13.60
CA ARG A 424 -7.54 -0.92 -14.22
C ARG A 424 -6.79 0.23 -13.56
N ALA A 425 -6.42 0.09 -12.29
CA ALA A 425 -5.51 0.96 -11.56
C ALA A 425 -4.12 0.33 -11.39
N SER A 426 -3.31 0.80 -10.45
CA SER A 426 -1.92 0.35 -10.25
C SER A 426 -1.78 -1.08 -9.73
N GLY A 427 -2.86 -1.74 -9.33
CA GLY A 427 -2.87 -3.17 -9.00
C GLY A 427 -3.62 -3.48 -7.71
N TRP A 428 -3.26 -4.60 -7.08
CA TRP A 428 -4.01 -5.17 -5.96
C TRP A 428 -3.13 -5.95 -4.98
N ILE A 429 -3.60 -6.04 -3.75
CA ILE A 429 -2.99 -6.82 -2.66
C ILE A 429 -4.10 -7.58 -1.95
N TYR A 430 -4.06 -8.92 -2.03
CA TYR A 430 -5.11 -9.76 -1.49
C TYR A 430 -5.01 -9.87 0.04
N TRP A 431 -6.13 -9.75 0.73
CA TRP A 431 -6.25 -9.99 2.15
C TRP A 431 -6.79 -11.41 2.40
N THR A 432 -5.97 -12.38 2.81
CA THR A 432 -4.55 -12.32 3.22
C THR A 432 -3.77 -13.55 2.72
N TRP A 433 -2.45 -13.63 2.92
CA TRP A 433 -1.66 -14.80 2.46
C TRP A 433 -2.17 -16.11 3.06
N LYS A 434 -2.44 -16.13 4.37
CA LYS A 434 -2.95 -17.32 5.07
C LYS A 434 -3.75 -17.00 6.33
N THR A 435 -4.64 -17.92 6.69
CA THR A 435 -5.45 -17.90 7.93
C THR A 435 -5.43 -19.27 8.59
N GLU A 436 -5.83 -19.41 9.85
CA GLU A 436 -5.94 -20.74 10.47
C GLU A 436 -7.20 -21.49 9.99
N SER A 437 -8.33 -20.78 9.88
CA SER A 437 -9.64 -21.41 9.61
C SER A 437 -10.61 -20.57 8.78
N ALA A 438 -10.12 -19.76 7.85
CA ALA A 438 -10.93 -18.94 6.94
C ALA A 438 -10.43 -19.08 5.49
N ALA A 439 -10.66 -20.25 4.88
CA ALA A 439 -10.08 -20.60 3.57
C ALA A 439 -10.52 -19.68 2.41
N ASP A 440 -11.68 -19.06 2.50
CA ASP A 440 -12.23 -18.09 1.53
C ASP A 440 -11.53 -16.71 1.59
N TRP A 441 -10.71 -16.48 2.61
CA TRP A 441 -9.83 -15.33 2.84
C TRP A 441 -8.33 -15.68 2.73
N ASP A 442 -8.00 -16.91 2.36
CA ASP A 442 -6.66 -17.47 2.42
C ASP A 442 -6.12 -17.71 1.01
N TYR A 443 -5.17 -16.86 0.58
CA TYR A 443 -4.59 -16.94 -0.74
C TYR A 443 -3.89 -18.28 -0.99
N GLN A 444 -3.13 -18.77 0.00
CA GLN A 444 -2.39 -20.03 -0.10
C GLN A 444 -3.34 -21.22 -0.28
N ARG A 445 -4.45 -21.27 0.46
CA ARG A 445 -5.49 -22.29 0.29
C ARG A 445 -6.22 -22.11 -1.04
N GLY A 446 -6.42 -20.88 -1.50
CA GLY A 446 -7.01 -20.61 -2.81
C GLY A 446 -6.23 -21.17 -3.97
N LEU A 447 -4.90 -21.08 -3.94
CA LEU A 447 -4.03 -21.73 -4.91
C LEU A 447 -4.17 -23.25 -4.86
N ARG A 448 -4.07 -23.83 -3.66
CA ARG A 448 -4.16 -25.30 -3.47
C ARG A 448 -5.53 -25.85 -3.86
N GLY A 449 -6.59 -25.11 -3.61
CA GLY A 449 -7.97 -25.49 -3.89
C GLY A 449 -8.45 -25.14 -5.29
N GLY A 450 -7.65 -24.44 -6.08
CA GLY A 450 -7.89 -24.18 -7.50
C GLY A 450 -8.87 -23.03 -7.80
N TRP A 451 -9.34 -22.29 -6.79
CA TRP A 451 -10.14 -21.08 -7.00
C TRP A 451 -9.29 -19.81 -7.16
N ILE A 452 -8.00 -19.86 -6.84
CA ILE A 452 -7.02 -18.84 -7.25
C ILE A 452 -6.06 -19.48 -8.24
N THR A 453 -5.78 -18.78 -9.34
CA THR A 453 -4.90 -19.25 -10.42
C THR A 453 -3.43 -18.92 -10.14
N HIS A 454 -2.52 -19.84 -10.47
CA HIS A 454 -1.08 -19.55 -10.54
C HIS A 454 -0.72 -18.69 -11.76
N ASN A 455 -1.57 -18.67 -12.80
CA ASN A 455 -1.38 -17.82 -13.96
C ASN A 455 -2.25 -16.56 -13.85
N LEU A 456 -1.71 -15.52 -13.21
CA LEU A 456 -2.40 -14.24 -12.95
C LEU A 456 -2.78 -13.45 -14.22
N ASN A 457 -2.27 -13.85 -15.38
CA ASN A 457 -2.62 -13.29 -16.68
C ASN A 457 -3.78 -14.04 -17.36
N SER A 458 -4.22 -15.17 -16.83
CA SER A 458 -5.33 -15.97 -17.38
C SER A 458 -6.60 -15.78 -16.56
N ARG A 459 -7.64 -15.25 -17.20
CA ARG A 459 -8.92 -14.89 -16.56
C ARG A 459 -10.14 -15.33 -17.39
N PRO A 460 -10.25 -16.60 -17.80
CA PRO A 460 -11.30 -17.05 -18.71
C PRO A 460 -12.72 -16.99 -18.11
N ASN A 461 -12.83 -16.86 -16.79
CA ASN A 461 -14.10 -16.81 -16.07
C ASN A 461 -14.41 -15.40 -15.53
N ALA A 462 -13.58 -14.40 -15.83
CA ALA A 462 -13.85 -13.03 -15.44
C ALA A 462 -15.12 -12.51 -16.12
N ARG A 463 -15.98 -11.83 -15.36
CA ARG A 463 -17.22 -11.21 -15.87
C ARG A 463 -16.93 -9.99 -16.76
N CYS A 464 -15.89 -9.27 -16.37
CA CYS A 464 -15.27 -8.10 -16.96
C CYS A 464 -13.80 -8.09 -16.46
#